data_AF-A0A9E3FMJ3-F1
#
_entry.id   AF-A0A9E3FMJ3-F1
#
_cell.length_a   1.000
_cell.length_b   1.000
_cell.length_c   1.000
_cell.angle_alpha   90.00
_cell.angle_beta   90.00
_cell.angle_gamma   90.00
#
_symmetry.space_group_name_H-M   'P 1'
#
loop_
_entity.id
_entity.type
_entity.pdbx_description
1 polymer ?
#
loop_
_entity_poly.entity_id
_entity_poly.type
_entity_poly.pdbx_seq_one_letter_code
_entity_poly.pdbx_strand_id
1 'polypeptide(L)'
;MNDSISSLFIRNPIGTSLLMAGILFVGLVAYPLLAVAPLPQVDFPTIQVNASLPGGSPETMASSVAQPLERQLAQIPGIAQMTSTSSLGSTAITLQFELNRNIDGAANDVQGAINAAGGQLPKNLPSPPTYRKVNPADSPILLLSAISDTLPLIKVSDAVDAQLGQQISQISGVAQVYIGGQQKPAIWIQIDPAKLVAKGLSL
;
A
#
# COMPACT_ATOMS: atom_id res chain seq x y z
N MET A 1 62.02 -5.88 -22.83
CA MET A 1 61.96 -4.49 -22.35
C MET A 1 60.56 -4.29 -21.80
N ASN A 2 60.41 -4.48 -20.49
CA ASN A 2 59.13 -4.33 -19.81
C ASN A 2 59.00 -2.85 -19.44
N ASP A 3 58.52 -2.04 -20.39
CA ASP A 3 58.16 -0.68 -20.07
C ASP A 3 56.97 -0.73 -19.11
N SER A 4 57.26 -0.52 -17.83
CA SER A 4 56.26 -0.42 -16.77
C SER A 4 55.23 0.63 -17.16
N ILE A 5 53.95 0.40 -16.85
CA ILE A 5 52.84 1.31 -17.17
C ILE A 5 53.15 2.75 -16.73
N SER A 6 53.90 2.90 -15.62
CA SER A 6 54.35 4.19 -15.07
C SER A 6 55.27 4.98 -16.01
N SER A 7 56.06 4.31 -16.86
CA SER A 7 57.03 4.97 -17.76
C SER A 7 56.36 5.85 -18.82
N LEU A 8 55.16 5.46 -19.29
CA LEU A 8 54.37 6.22 -20.26
C LEU A 8 53.84 7.54 -19.67
N PHE A 9 53.42 7.50 -18.40
CA PHE A 9 52.91 8.66 -17.67
C PHE A 9 54.03 9.63 -17.25
N ILE A 10 55.25 9.13 -16.99
CA ILE A 10 56.43 9.94 -16.63
C ILE A 10 56.99 10.68 -17.86
N ARG A 11 57.00 10.03 -19.03
CA ARG A 11 57.51 10.65 -20.28
C ARG A 11 56.58 11.73 -20.86
N ASN A 12 55.28 11.71 -20.54
CA ASN A 12 54.28 12.64 -21.06
C ASN A 12 53.60 13.44 -19.94
N PRO A 13 54.32 14.31 -19.21
CA PRO A 13 53.79 15.01 -18.04
C PRO A 13 52.56 15.89 -18.36
N ILE A 14 52.54 16.50 -19.55
CA ILE A 14 51.40 17.30 -20.03
C ILE A 14 50.18 16.41 -20.29
N GLY A 15 50.35 15.28 -20.97
CA GLY A 15 49.27 14.33 -21.26
C GLY A 15 48.65 13.75 -20.00
N THR A 16 49.48 13.37 -19.02
CA THR A 16 49.04 12.87 -17.71
C THR A 16 48.25 13.94 -16.93
N SER A 17 48.68 15.20 -16.99
CA SER A 17 48.00 16.32 -16.32
C SER A 17 46.62 16.60 -16.93
N LEU A 18 46.51 16.58 -18.26
CA LEU A 18 45.24 16.76 -18.98
C LEU A 18 44.29 15.59 -18.74
N LEU A 19 44.80 14.36 -18.70
CA LEU A 19 44.03 13.17 -18.35
C LEU A 19 43.43 13.29 -16.94
N MET A 20 44.24 13.69 -15.96
CA MET A 20 43.77 13.88 -14.58
C MET A 20 42.78 15.04 -14.46
N ALA A 21 42.99 16.13 -15.18
CA ALA A 21 42.04 17.24 -15.24
C ALA A 21 40.71 16.79 -15.87
N GLY A 22 40.76 15.95 -16.92
CA GLY A 22 39.56 15.38 -17.54
C GLY A 22 38.77 14.48 -16.60
N ILE A 23 39.44 13.58 -15.89
CA ILE A 23 38.80 12.71 -14.88
C ILE A 23 38.17 13.55 -13.76
N LEU A 24 38.88 14.59 -13.30
CA LEU A 24 38.37 15.51 -12.28
C LEU A 24 37.12 16.24 -12.76
N PHE A 25 37.09 16.71 -14.01
CA PHE A 25 35.92 17.39 -14.58
C PHE A 25 34.72 16.45 -14.72
N VAL A 26 34.96 15.22 -15.19
CA VAL A 26 33.92 14.18 -15.26
C VAL A 26 33.38 13.87 -13.86
N GLY A 27 34.26 13.75 -12.86
CA GLY A 27 33.86 13.57 -11.47
C GLY A 27 33.01 14.73 -10.94
N LEU A 28 33.39 15.98 -11.23
CA LEU A 28 32.67 17.19 -10.80
C LEU A 28 31.26 17.27 -11.40
N VAL A 29 31.09 16.85 -12.65
CA VAL A 29 29.79 16.81 -13.32
C VAL A 29 28.97 15.61 -12.84
N ALA A 30 29.57 14.45 -12.63
CA ALA A 30 28.86 13.23 -12.23
C ALA A 30 28.48 13.21 -10.74
N TYR A 31 29.24 13.87 -9.87
CA TYR A 31 29.02 13.91 -8.42
C TYR A 31 27.60 14.34 -8.01
N PRO A 32 27.03 15.44 -8.54
CA PRO A 32 25.64 15.82 -8.22
C PRO A 32 24.57 14.91 -8.83
N LEU A 33 24.92 14.11 -9.84
CA LEU A 33 24.00 13.12 -10.44
C LEU A 33 23.97 11.79 -9.68
N LEU A 34 24.90 11.57 -8.74
CA LEU A 34 24.88 10.38 -7.90
C LEU A 34 23.73 10.50 -6.89
N ALA A 35 22.73 9.63 -7.06
CA ALA A 35 21.66 9.50 -6.11
C ALA A 35 22.22 9.02 -4.75
N VAL A 36 22.16 9.89 -3.74
CA VAL A 36 22.43 9.50 -2.36
C VAL A 36 21.18 8.81 -1.84
N ALA A 37 21.18 7.48 -1.80
CA ALA A 37 20.13 6.70 -1.14
C ALA A 37 20.42 6.63 0.37
N PRO A 38 19.63 7.28 1.25
CA PRO A 38 19.90 7.36 2.68
C PRO A 38 19.66 6.05 3.44
N LEU A 39 18.99 5.07 2.83
CA LEU A 39 18.76 3.72 3.34
C LEU A 39 18.94 2.72 2.19
N PRO A 40 19.51 1.52 2.43
CA PRO A 40 19.33 0.42 1.49
C PRO A 40 17.82 0.17 1.37
N GLN A 41 17.23 0.51 0.23
CA GLN A 41 15.84 0.18 -0.08
C GLN A 41 15.75 -1.33 -0.24
N VAL A 42 15.46 -2.04 0.85
CA VAL A 42 15.10 -3.45 0.78
C VAL A 42 13.59 -3.51 0.64
N ASP A 43 13.13 -3.41 -0.61
CA ASP A 43 11.71 -3.50 -0.94
C ASP A 43 11.26 -4.94 -0.78
N PHE A 44 10.84 -5.31 0.44
CA PHE A 44 10.26 -6.62 0.68
C PHE A 44 8.89 -6.70 0.00
N PRO A 45 8.67 -7.68 -0.89
CA PRO A 45 7.38 -7.87 -1.53
C PRO A 45 6.31 -8.15 -0.47
N THR A 46 5.46 -7.16 -0.21
CA THR A 46 4.43 -7.24 0.84
C THR A 46 3.04 -7.06 0.24
N ILE A 47 2.13 -7.96 0.62
CA ILE A 47 0.73 -7.93 0.20
C ILE A 47 -0.14 -7.83 1.44
N GLN A 48 -1.04 -6.86 1.45
CA GLN A 48 -2.03 -6.71 2.51
C GLN A 48 -3.40 -7.15 1.99
N VAL A 49 -4.00 -8.11 2.69
CA VAL A 49 -5.38 -8.56 2.49
C VAL A 49 -6.26 -7.92 3.53
N ASN A 50 -7.35 -7.30 3.11
CA ASN A 50 -8.30 -6.63 3.98
C ASN A 50 -9.69 -7.26 3.81
N ALA A 51 -10.35 -7.51 4.94
CA ALA A 51 -11.73 -7.98 4.99
C ALA A 51 -12.52 -7.15 6.01
N SER A 52 -13.76 -6.83 5.68
CA SER A 52 -14.64 -6.02 6.53
C SER A 52 -15.95 -6.75 6.79
N LEU A 53 -16.31 -6.93 8.05
CA LEU A 53 -17.59 -7.48 8.47
C LEU A 53 -18.24 -6.52 9.48
N PRO A 54 -19.16 -5.65 9.04
CA PRO A 54 -19.79 -4.66 9.90
C PRO A 54 -20.44 -5.30 11.13
N GLY A 55 -20.17 -4.74 12.31
CA GLY A 55 -20.73 -5.22 13.58
C GLY A 55 -20.00 -6.42 14.21
N GLY A 56 -18.95 -6.95 13.58
CA GLY A 56 -18.13 -8.02 14.18
C GLY A 56 -17.19 -7.50 15.28
N SER A 57 -17.20 -8.15 16.46
CA SER A 57 -16.18 -7.89 17.50
C SER A 57 -14.79 -8.34 17.04
N PRO A 58 -13.68 -7.78 17.56
CA PRO A 58 -12.33 -8.21 17.21
C PRO A 58 -12.11 -9.73 17.33
N GLU A 59 -12.71 -10.38 18.33
CA GLU A 59 -12.63 -11.83 18.56
C GLU A 59 -13.42 -12.62 17.50
N THR A 60 -14.59 -12.12 17.11
CA THR A 60 -15.40 -12.69 16.03
C THR A 60 -14.66 -12.55 14.69
N MET A 61 -14.05 -11.39 14.45
CA MET A 61 -13.23 -11.12 13.27
C MET A 61 -12.04 -12.07 13.18
N ALA A 62 -11.30 -12.25 14.29
CA ALA A 62 -10.15 -13.15 14.32
C ALA A 62 -10.54 -14.61 14.03
N SER A 63 -11.57 -15.13 14.69
CA SER A 63 -11.97 -16.53 14.58
C SER A 63 -12.73 -16.85 13.28
N SER A 64 -13.60 -15.95 12.83
CA SER A 64 -14.54 -16.23 11.73
C SER A 64 -14.06 -15.69 10.39
N VAL A 65 -13.16 -14.70 10.37
CA VAL A 65 -12.67 -14.07 9.12
C VAL A 65 -11.16 -14.27 8.96
N ALA A 66 -10.37 -13.90 9.97
CA ALA A 66 -8.90 -13.97 9.88
C ALA A 66 -8.43 -15.43 9.77
N GLN A 67 -8.85 -16.30 10.69
CA GLN A 67 -8.36 -17.67 10.78
C GLN A 67 -8.67 -18.54 9.54
N PRO A 68 -9.85 -18.46 8.88
CA PRO A 68 -10.05 -19.11 7.59
C PRO A 68 -9.16 -18.56 6.47
N LEU A 69 -8.95 -17.25 6.42
CA LEU A 69 -8.09 -16.62 5.42
C LEU A 69 -6.62 -17.03 5.63
N GLU A 70 -6.11 -16.92 6.85
CA GLU A 70 -4.74 -17.33 7.21
C GLU A 70 -4.47 -18.78 6.82
N ARG A 71 -5.40 -19.69 7.07
CA ARG A 71 -5.24 -21.12 6.71
C ARG A 71 -5.05 -21.34 5.21
N GLN A 72 -5.73 -20.56 4.36
CA GLN A 72 -5.57 -20.64 2.91
C GLN A 72 -4.30 -19.90 2.44
N LEU A 73 -4.05 -18.71 3.01
CA LEU A 73 -2.87 -17.91 2.68
C LEU A 73 -1.56 -18.60 3.08
N ALA A 74 -1.56 -19.38 4.17
CA ALA A 74 -0.38 -20.10 4.64
C ALA A 74 0.08 -21.22 3.70
N GLN A 75 -0.77 -21.63 2.74
CA GLN A 75 -0.40 -22.61 1.71
C GLN A 75 0.41 -22.00 0.57
N ILE A 76 0.50 -20.66 0.50
CA ILE A 76 1.24 -19.98 -0.56
C ILE A 76 2.74 -20.11 -0.28
N PRO A 77 3.54 -20.61 -1.24
CA PRO A 77 4.98 -20.75 -1.06
C PRO A 77 5.68 -19.38 -1.05
N GLY A 78 6.76 -19.28 -0.27
CA GLY A 78 7.63 -18.10 -0.22
C GLY A 78 7.15 -16.97 0.69
N ILE A 79 6.24 -17.25 1.63
CA ILE A 79 5.91 -16.33 2.73
C ILE A 79 7.02 -16.41 3.78
N ALA A 80 7.67 -15.28 4.03
CA ALA A 80 8.65 -15.12 5.10
C ALA A 80 7.96 -14.82 6.44
N GLN A 81 6.95 -13.97 6.42
CA GLN A 81 6.18 -13.59 7.60
C GLN A 81 4.71 -13.34 7.26
N MET A 82 3.83 -13.79 8.14
CA MET A 82 2.40 -13.48 8.11
C MET A 82 2.00 -12.83 9.42
N THR A 83 1.30 -11.70 9.37
CA THR A 83 0.81 -11.00 10.56
C THR A 83 -0.62 -10.52 10.32
N SER A 84 -1.52 -10.91 11.20
CA SER A 84 -2.92 -10.49 11.16
C SER A 84 -3.24 -9.54 12.30
N THR A 85 -4.10 -8.56 12.03
CA THR A 85 -4.61 -7.61 13.00
C THR A 85 -6.10 -7.52 12.80
N SER A 86 -6.85 -7.92 13.82
CA SER A 86 -8.30 -7.85 13.83
C SER A 86 -8.76 -6.73 14.75
N SER A 87 -9.69 -5.92 14.28
CA SER A 87 -10.28 -4.80 14.98
C SER A 87 -11.79 -4.80 14.77
N LEU A 88 -12.51 -3.86 15.40
CA LEU A 88 -13.96 -3.79 15.28
C LEU A 88 -14.38 -3.66 13.81
N GLY A 89 -15.08 -4.66 13.30
CA GLY A 89 -15.62 -4.72 11.95
C GLY A 89 -14.60 -4.85 10.81
N SER A 90 -13.30 -5.00 11.10
CA SER A 90 -12.28 -5.16 10.06
C SER A 90 -11.09 -6.01 10.49
N THR A 91 -10.52 -6.74 9.54
CA THR A 91 -9.28 -7.51 9.69
C THR A 91 -8.34 -7.17 8.55
N ALA A 92 -7.08 -6.92 8.89
CA ALA A 92 -5.99 -6.77 7.95
C ALA A 92 -4.97 -7.91 8.16
N ILE A 93 -4.58 -8.58 7.08
CA ILE A 93 -3.55 -9.62 7.07
C ILE A 93 -2.42 -9.13 6.18
N THR A 94 -1.22 -9.03 6.74
CA THR A 94 -0.01 -8.61 6.03
C THR A 94 0.85 -9.84 5.76
N LEU A 95 1.15 -10.07 4.49
CA LEU A 95 1.98 -11.16 3.98
C LEU A 95 3.27 -10.56 3.45
N GLN A 96 4.37 -10.86 4.11
CA GLN A 96 5.71 -10.52 3.63
C GLN A 96 6.31 -11.75 2.97
N PHE A 97 6.70 -11.62 1.71
CA PHE A 97 7.33 -12.67 0.94
C PHE A 97 8.86 -12.54 0.95
N GLU A 98 9.54 -13.63 0.62
CA GLU A 98 11.00 -13.65 0.39
C GLU A 98 11.41 -12.66 -0.70
N LEU A 99 12.62 -12.08 -0.57
CA LEU A 99 13.09 -11.00 -1.45
C LEU A 99 13.18 -11.38 -2.94
N ASN A 100 13.33 -12.67 -3.23
CA ASN A 100 13.39 -13.22 -4.59
C ASN A 100 12.01 -13.57 -5.19
N ARG A 101 10.92 -13.41 -4.43
CA ARG A 101 9.56 -13.71 -4.89
C ARG A 101 9.04 -12.57 -5.76
N ASN A 102 8.55 -12.92 -6.95
CA ASN A 102 7.86 -11.97 -7.81
C ASN A 102 6.49 -11.59 -7.18
N ILE A 103 6.27 -10.29 -6.96
CA ILE A 103 5.06 -9.74 -6.33
C ILE A 103 3.78 -9.95 -7.16
N ASP A 104 3.88 -9.99 -8.49
CA ASP A 104 2.74 -10.24 -9.38
C ASP A 104 2.30 -11.70 -9.32
N GLY A 105 3.27 -12.63 -9.29
CA GLY A 105 3.01 -14.05 -9.06
C GLY A 105 2.38 -14.29 -7.70
N ALA A 106 2.95 -13.69 -6.65
CA ALA A 106 2.39 -13.76 -5.30
C ALA A 106 0.97 -13.17 -5.21
N ALA A 107 0.69 -12.06 -5.91
CA ALA A 107 -0.65 -11.47 -5.97
C ALA A 107 -1.68 -12.41 -6.59
N ASN A 108 -1.32 -13.13 -7.66
CA ASN A 108 -2.20 -14.12 -8.27
C ASN A 108 -2.48 -15.30 -7.31
N ASP A 109 -1.46 -15.77 -6.60
CA ASP A 109 -1.62 -16.84 -5.60
C ASP A 109 -2.50 -16.38 -4.43
N VAL A 110 -2.32 -15.14 -3.96
CA VAL A 110 -3.16 -14.53 -2.91
C VAL A 110 -4.61 -14.44 -3.36
N GLN A 111 -4.87 -13.98 -4.59
CA GLN A 111 -6.23 -13.95 -5.13
C GLN A 111 -6.84 -15.35 -5.21
N GLY A 112 -6.05 -16.35 -5.63
CA GLY A 112 -6.47 -17.76 -5.64
C GLY A 112 -6.83 -18.28 -4.25
N ALA A 113 -6.00 -17.98 -3.25
CA ALA A 113 -6.23 -18.36 -1.85
C ALA A 113 -7.45 -17.66 -1.23
N ILE A 114 -7.68 -16.38 -1.55
CA ILE A 114 -8.90 -15.65 -1.15
C ILE A 114 -10.14 -16.32 -1.73
N ASN A 115 -10.09 -16.70 -3.01
CA ASN A 115 -11.20 -17.39 -3.66
C ASN A 115 -11.46 -18.77 -3.03
N ALA A 116 -10.39 -19.52 -2.68
CA ALA A 116 -10.51 -20.79 -1.97
C ALA A 116 -11.07 -20.63 -0.53
N ALA A 117 -10.74 -19.52 0.14
CA ALA A 117 -11.27 -19.19 1.46
C ALA A 117 -12.75 -18.78 1.44
N GLY A 118 -13.26 -18.33 0.29
CA GLY A 118 -14.63 -17.81 0.12
C GLY A 118 -15.73 -18.71 0.68
N GLY A 119 -15.57 -20.04 0.58
CA GLY A 119 -16.54 -21.00 1.12
C GLY A 119 -16.53 -21.16 2.64
N GLN A 120 -15.46 -20.76 3.32
CA GLN A 120 -15.29 -20.84 4.78
C GLN A 120 -15.55 -19.50 5.46
N LEU A 121 -15.76 -18.44 4.67
CA LEU A 121 -16.03 -17.11 5.17
C LEU A 121 -17.52 -16.94 5.55
N PRO A 122 -17.83 -16.06 6.51
CA PRO A 122 -19.21 -15.76 6.89
C PRO A 122 -20.01 -15.18 5.72
N LYS A 123 -21.24 -15.68 5.51
CA LYS A 123 -22.12 -15.23 4.41
C LYS A 123 -22.62 -13.78 4.56
N ASN A 124 -22.40 -13.16 5.72
CA ASN A 124 -22.76 -11.78 6.02
C ASN A 124 -21.66 -10.77 5.68
N LEU A 125 -20.61 -11.18 4.96
CA LEU A 125 -19.64 -10.25 4.39
C LEU A 125 -20.28 -9.42 3.26
N PRO A 126 -20.33 -8.08 3.37
CA PRO A 126 -20.91 -7.23 2.33
C PRO A 126 -20.05 -7.16 1.06
N SER A 127 -18.76 -7.49 1.15
CA SER A 127 -17.84 -7.53 0.03
C SER A 127 -16.78 -8.62 0.25
N PRO A 128 -16.31 -9.28 -0.82
CA PRO A 128 -15.23 -10.24 -0.69
C PRO A 128 -13.96 -9.56 -0.18
N PRO A 129 -13.06 -10.30 0.50
CA PRO A 129 -11.76 -9.78 0.87
C PRO A 129 -11.01 -9.26 -0.35
N THR A 130 -10.32 -8.13 -0.17
CA THR A 130 -9.52 -7.50 -1.23
C THR A 130 -8.06 -7.54 -0.83
N TYR A 131 -7.16 -7.64 -1.82
CA TYR A 131 -5.73 -7.56 -1.58
C TYR A 131 -5.15 -6.31 -2.25
N ARG A 132 -4.03 -5.84 -1.71
CA ARG A 132 -3.27 -4.74 -2.27
C ARG A 132 -1.79 -4.99 -2.08
N LYS A 133 -1.00 -4.58 -3.07
CA LYS A 133 0.46 -4.54 -2.95
C LYS A 133 0.77 -3.30 -2.13
N VAL A 134 1.46 -3.48 -1.02
CA VAL A 134 1.88 -2.39 -0.14
C VAL A 134 3.38 -2.49 -0.03
N ASN A 135 4.08 -1.39 -0.28
CA ASN A 135 5.48 -1.28 0.10
C ASN A 135 5.54 -0.37 1.33
N PRO A 136 5.91 -0.89 2.52
CA PRO A 136 6.05 -0.07 3.73
C PRO A 136 7.10 1.04 3.60
N ALA A 137 8.03 0.93 2.64
CA ALA A 137 9.02 1.96 2.35
C ALA A 137 8.48 3.10 1.48
N ASP A 138 7.28 2.96 0.90
CA ASP A 138 6.67 4.00 0.08
C ASP A 138 6.16 5.13 0.98
N SER A 139 6.97 6.17 1.12
CA SER A 139 6.51 7.43 1.72
C SER A 139 5.49 8.10 0.79
N PRO A 140 4.44 8.75 1.33
CA PRO A 140 3.48 9.48 0.51
C PRO A 140 4.21 10.50 -0.39
N ILE A 141 4.02 10.39 -1.70
CA ILE A 141 4.67 11.27 -2.69
C ILE A 141 4.07 12.69 -2.62
N LEU A 142 2.78 12.79 -2.32
CA LEU A 142 2.04 14.05 -2.25
C LEU A 142 1.02 14.00 -1.12
N LEU A 143 1.06 14.99 -0.23
CA LEU A 143 0.07 15.19 0.82
C LEU A 143 -0.66 16.50 0.58
N LEU A 144 -1.98 16.45 0.41
CA LEU A 144 -2.83 17.60 0.15
C LEU A 144 -3.88 17.72 1.25
N SER A 145 -4.19 18.95 1.64
CA SER A 145 -5.32 19.27 2.51
C SER A 145 -6.37 20.06 1.74
N ALA A 146 -7.63 19.68 1.91
CA ALA A 146 -8.76 20.39 1.31
C ALA A 146 -9.49 21.17 2.42
N ILE A 147 -9.55 22.49 2.27
CA ILE A 147 -10.23 23.40 3.19
C ILE A 147 -11.15 24.34 2.41
N SER A 148 -12.25 24.77 3.03
CA SER A 148 -13.16 25.75 2.46
C SER A 148 -13.78 26.59 3.58
N ASP A 149 -13.78 27.91 3.41
CA ASP A 149 -14.41 28.84 4.35
C ASP A 149 -15.92 29.00 4.10
N THR A 150 -16.40 28.59 2.92
CA THR A 150 -17.78 28.81 2.47
C THR A 150 -18.61 27.53 2.42
N LEU A 151 -17.97 26.36 2.27
CA LEU A 151 -18.65 25.07 2.19
C LEU A 151 -18.49 24.27 3.48
N PRO A 152 -19.55 23.61 3.99
CA PRO A 152 -19.44 22.66 5.07
C PRO A 152 -18.48 21.51 4.72
N LEU A 153 -17.73 21.03 5.72
CA LEU A 153 -16.72 19.98 5.55
C LEU A 153 -17.28 18.69 4.91
N ILE A 154 -18.56 18.36 5.14
CA ILE A 154 -19.24 17.22 4.50
C ILE A 154 -19.26 17.39 2.97
N LYS A 155 -19.63 18.58 2.46
CA LYS A 155 -19.67 18.84 1.01
C LYS A 155 -18.28 18.89 0.40
N VAL A 156 -17.31 19.43 1.15
CA VAL A 156 -15.90 19.41 0.73
C VAL A 156 -15.39 17.98 0.65
N SER A 157 -15.67 17.15 1.67
CA SER A 157 -15.28 15.74 1.71
C SER A 157 -15.87 14.96 0.53
N ASP A 158 -17.15 15.18 0.23
CA ASP A 158 -17.85 14.54 -0.88
C ASP A 158 -17.26 14.94 -2.24
N ALA A 159 -16.99 16.24 -2.45
CA ALA A 159 -16.34 16.73 -3.67
C ALA A 159 -14.91 16.18 -3.83
N VAL A 160 -14.15 16.08 -2.73
CA VAL A 160 -12.79 15.51 -2.73
C VAL A 160 -12.84 14.02 -3.05
N ASP A 161 -13.77 13.26 -2.48
CA ASP A 161 -13.88 11.81 -2.72
C ASP A 161 -14.36 11.52 -4.14
N ALA A 162 -15.49 12.11 -4.53
CA ALA A 162 -16.18 11.79 -5.78
C ALA A 162 -15.51 12.38 -7.03
N GLN A 163 -14.79 13.50 -6.91
CA GLN A 163 -14.19 14.17 -8.07
C GLN A 163 -12.66 14.15 -8.01
N LEU A 164 -12.07 14.73 -6.97
CA LEU A 164 -10.62 14.94 -6.92
C LEU A 164 -9.85 13.61 -6.74
N GLY A 165 -10.29 12.78 -5.80
CA GLY A 165 -9.68 11.49 -5.51
C GLY A 165 -9.77 10.53 -6.69
N GLN A 166 -10.92 10.50 -7.37
CA GLN A 166 -11.11 9.69 -8.57
C GLN A 166 -10.25 10.17 -9.75
N GLN A 167 -10.11 11.48 -9.95
CA GLN A 167 -9.24 12.04 -11.00
C GLN A 167 -7.76 11.72 -10.74
N ILE A 168 -7.28 11.90 -9.51
CA ILE A 168 -5.89 11.62 -9.16
C ILE A 168 -5.58 10.13 -9.29
N SER A 169 -6.52 9.25 -8.92
CA SER A 169 -6.36 7.80 -9.06
C SER A 169 -6.25 7.32 -10.52
N GLN A 170 -6.64 8.14 -11.49
CA GLN A 170 -6.52 7.83 -12.93
C GLN A 170 -5.16 8.24 -13.52
N ILE A 171 -4.34 8.99 -12.78
CA ILE A 171 -3.03 9.44 -13.25
C ILE A 171 -2.08 8.23 -13.30
N SER A 172 -1.42 8.05 -14.44
CA SER A 172 -0.43 6.97 -14.60
C SER A 172 0.69 7.12 -13.56
N GLY A 173 0.97 6.03 -12.84
CA GLY A 173 1.94 6.00 -11.75
C GLY A 173 1.36 6.22 -10.36
N VAL A 174 0.06 6.57 -10.23
CA VAL A 174 -0.60 6.63 -8.93
C VAL A 174 -1.15 5.26 -8.55
N ALA A 175 -0.61 4.67 -7.49
CA ALA A 175 -1.08 3.39 -6.97
C ALA A 175 -2.31 3.54 -6.05
N GLN A 176 -2.34 4.58 -5.21
CA GLN A 176 -3.42 4.79 -4.25
C GLN A 176 -3.55 6.28 -3.86
N VAL A 177 -4.79 6.72 -3.68
CA VAL A 177 -5.11 7.98 -3.00
C VAL A 177 -5.74 7.63 -1.65
N TYR A 178 -5.13 8.10 -0.57
CA TYR A 178 -5.67 7.96 0.78
C TYR A 178 -6.32 9.27 1.22
N ILE A 179 -7.60 9.24 1.55
CA ILE A 179 -8.34 10.42 2.03
C ILE A 179 -8.61 10.25 3.52
N GLY A 180 -7.89 11.02 4.34
CA GLY A 180 -8.09 11.07 5.79
C GLY A 180 -9.03 12.19 6.21
N GLY A 181 -9.67 12.05 7.39
CA GLY A 181 -10.45 13.11 8.02
C GLY A 181 -11.80 13.44 7.37
N GLN A 182 -12.31 12.57 6.49
CA GLN A 182 -13.59 12.78 5.81
C GLN A 182 -14.77 12.78 6.79
N GLN A 183 -15.75 13.66 6.55
CA GLN A 183 -17.07 13.56 7.18
C GLN A 183 -18.08 13.03 6.17
N LYS A 184 -18.42 11.74 6.28
CA LYS A 184 -19.40 11.10 5.40
C LYS A 184 -20.83 11.41 5.89
N PRO A 185 -21.75 11.80 5.01
CA PRO A 185 -23.15 12.00 5.39
C PRO A 185 -23.75 10.64 5.80
N ALA A 186 -24.36 10.59 6.99
CA ALA A 186 -25.09 9.42 7.47
C ALA A 186 -26.54 9.81 7.75
N ILE A 187 -27.48 9.08 7.13
CA ILE A 187 -28.91 9.26 7.38
C ILE A 187 -29.29 8.33 8.53
N TRP A 188 -29.62 8.90 9.68
CA TRP A 188 -30.08 8.17 10.85
C TRP A 188 -31.61 8.13 10.87
N ILE A 189 -32.18 6.95 10.68
CA ILE A 189 -33.63 6.74 10.80
C ILE A 189 -33.90 6.32 12.24
N GLN A 190 -34.37 7.26 13.07
CA GLN A 190 -34.81 6.95 14.42
C GLN A 190 -36.27 6.51 14.38
N ILE A 191 -36.51 5.25 14.76
CA ILE A 191 -37.84 4.68 14.78
C ILE A 191 -38.34 4.59 16.22
N ASP A 192 -39.56 5.04 16.45
CA ASP A 192 -40.26 4.96 17.73
C ASP A 192 -40.99 3.61 17.81
N PRO A 193 -40.53 2.66 18.66
CA PRO A 193 -41.10 1.31 18.72
C PRO A 193 -42.57 1.31 19.13
N ALA A 194 -42.99 2.25 19.98
CA ALA A 194 -44.37 2.31 20.45
C ALA A 194 -45.32 2.70 19.31
N LYS A 195 -44.90 3.62 18.44
CA LYS A 195 -45.68 4.03 17.25
C LYS A 195 -45.68 2.99 16.13
N LEU A 196 -44.62 2.19 16.00
CA LEU A 196 -44.57 1.05 15.09
C LEU A 196 -45.64 0.01 15.45
N VAL A 197 -45.66 -0.41 16.72
CA VAL A 197 -46.63 -1.40 17.22
C VAL A 197 -48.06 -0.88 17.10
N ALA A 198 -48.30 0.40 17.41
CA ALA A 198 -49.61 1.03 17.25
C ALA A 198 -50.09 1.07 15.79
N LYS A 199 -49.18 0.98 14.82
CA LYS A 199 -49.48 0.89 13.38
C LYS A 199 -49.45 -0.54 12.84
N GLY A 200 -49.29 -1.55 13.69
CA GLY A 200 -49.22 -2.96 13.30
C GLY A 200 -47.97 -3.32 12.50
N LEU A 201 -46.91 -2.51 12.58
CA LEU A 201 -45.65 -2.74 11.89
C LEU A 201 -44.64 -3.41 12.83
N SER A 202 -43.90 -4.40 12.32
CA SER A 202 -42.75 -5.00 13.03
C SER A 202 -41.45 -4.28 12.66
N LEU A 203 -40.43 -4.46 13.50
CA LEU A 203 -39.06 -4.01 13.23
C LEU A 203 -38.42 -4.82 12.11
#